data_AF-A0A5M8FT06-F1
#
_entry.id   AF-A0A5M8FT06-F1
#
_cell.length_a   1.000
_cell.length_b   1.000
_cell.length_c   1.000
_cell.angle_alpha   90.00
_cell.angle_beta   90.00
_cell.angle_gamma   90.00
#
_symmetry.space_group_name_H-M   'P 1'
#
loop_
_entity.id
_entity.type
_entity.pdbx_description
1 polymer ?
#
loop_
_entity_poly.entity_id
_entity_poly.type
_entity_poly.pdbx_seq_one_letter_code
_entity_poly.pdbx_strand_id
1 'polypeptide(L)' 'MTPNQNKAVWELCRQGLHSIAEAAEMAWTRGEPYRPQQHAHLPRETAHLITYCNFEITPQTAVA' A
#
# COMPACT_ATOMS: atom_id res chain seq x y z
N MET A 1 4.94 -2.03 9.44
CA MET A 1 3.67 -1.88 8.69
C MET A 1 2.50 -1.71 9.65
N THR A 2 1.49 -0.95 9.27
CA THR A 2 0.24 -0.78 10.01
C THR A 2 -0.71 -1.98 9.80
N PRO A 3 -1.73 -2.16 10.65
CA PRO A 3 -2.77 -3.17 10.42
C PRO A 3 -3.49 -3.01 9.07
N ASN A 4 -3.68 -1.77 8.60
CA ASN A 4 -4.33 -1.50 7.31
C ASN A 4 -3.42 -1.84 6.13
N GLN A 5 -2.10 -1.59 6.24
CA GLN A 5 -1.11 -2.06 5.25
C GLN A 5 -1.09 -3.59 5.16
N ASN A 6 -1.12 -4.30 6.29
CA ASN A 6 -1.21 -5.77 6.30
C ASN A 6 -2.50 -6.26 5.63
N LYS A 7 -3.64 -5.63 5.93
CA LYS A 7 -4.91 -5.92 5.28
C LYS A 7 -4.85 -5.67 3.77
N ALA A 8 -4.19 -4.59 3.35
CA ALA A 8 -4.03 -4.25 1.94
C ALA A 8 -3.19 -5.29 1.18
N VAL A 9 -2.08 -5.76 1.78
CA VAL A 9 -1.29 -6.86 1.21
C VAL A 9 -2.15 -8.12 1.06
N TRP A 10 -2.94 -8.47 2.08
CA TRP A 10 -3.83 -9.62 2.00
C TRP A 10 -4.88 -9.50 0.89
N GLU A 11 -5.52 -8.33 0.76
CA GLU A 11 -6.52 -8.08 -0.30
C GLU A 11 -5.90 -8.13 -1.70
N LEU A 12 -4.68 -7.61 -1.87
CA LEU A 12 -3.94 -7.69 -3.13
C LEU A 12 -3.65 -9.14 -3.51
N CYS A 13 -3.17 -9.96 -2.56
CA CYS A 13 -2.96 -11.39 -2.78
C CYS A 13 -4.27 -12.12 -3.12
N ARG A 14 -5.36 -11.83 -2.40
CA ARG A 14 -6.69 -12.43 -2.65
C ARG A 14 -7.20 -12.14 -4.07
N GLN A 15 -6.87 -10.98 -4.63
CA GLN A 15 -7.24 -10.58 -5.99
C GLN A 15 -6.27 -11.12 -7.07
N GLY A 16 -5.25 -11.88 -6.69
CA GLY A 16 -4.24 -12.39 -7.61
C GLY A 16 -3.12 -11.40 -7.96
N LEU A 17 -3.12 -10.21 -7.36
CA LEU A 17 -2.17 -9.12 -7.62
C LEU A 17 -0.86 -9.29 -6.82
N HIS A 18 -0.28 -10.50 -6.85
CA HIS A 18 0.85 -10.88 -6.00
C HIS A 18 2.09 -9.98 -6.17
N SER A 19 2.43 -9.60 -7.41
CA SER A 19 3.57 -8.71 -7.69
C SER A 19 3.37 -7.30 -7.12
N ILE A 20 2.13 -6.83 -7.06
CA ILE A 20 1.75 -5.54 -6.48
C ILE A 20 1.78 -5.64 -4.95
N ALA A 21 1.32 -6.78 -4.39
CA ALA A 21 1.39 -7.06 -2.97
C ALA A 21 2.83 -7.05 -2.45
N GLU A 22 3.73 -7.77 -3.11
CA GLU A 22 5.16 -7.84 -2.77
C GLU A 22 5.82 -6.45 -2.85
N ALA A 23 5.58 -5.72 -3.94
CA ALA A 23 6.14 -4.38 -4.12
C ALA A 23 5.62 -3.37 -3.10
N ALA A 24 4.32 -3.45 -2.74
CA ALA A 24 3.71 -2.61 -1.73
C ALA A 24 4.24 -2.92 -0.32
N GLU A 25 4.31 -4.20 0.03
CA GLU A 25 4.87 -4.68 1.30
C GLU A 25 6.32 -4.22 1.49
N MET A 26 7.14 -4.37 0.45
CA MET A 26 8.53 -3.91 0.45
C MET A 26 8.64 -2.39 0.68
N ALA A 27 7.83 -1.59 -0.01
CA ALA A 27 7.85 -0.14 0.14
C ALA A 27 7.40 0.28 1.56
N TRP A 28 6.27 -0.25 2.03
CA TRP A 28 5.72 0.09 3.34
C TRP A 28 6.59 -0.38 4.50
N THR A 29 7.28 -1.51 4.36
CA THR A 29 8.28 -1.98 5.34
C THR A 29 9.46 -1.03 5.45
N ARG A 30 9.86 -0.39 4.35
CA ARG A 30 10.90 0.65 4.32
C ARG A 30 10.41 2.03 4.78
N GLY A 31 9.12 2.19 5.07
CA GLY A 31 8.54 3.50 5.34
C GLY A 31 8.46 4.37 4.08
N GLU A 32 8.33 3.76 2.91
CA GLU A 32 8.23 4.44 1.62
C GLU A 32 6.84 4.26 1.02
N PRO A 33 6.24 5.29 0.41
CA PRO A 33 4.96 5.16 -0.27
C PRO A 33 5.10 4.27 -1.50
N TYR A 34 4.19 3.30 -1.62
CA TYR A 34 4.07 2.48 -2.81
C TYR A 34 3.35 3.24 -3.93
N ARG A 35 4.00 3.39 -5.08
CA ARG A 35 3.39 4.00 -6.27
C ARG A 35 3.27 2.94 -7.37
N PRO A 36 2.05 2.43 -7.66
CA PRO A 36 1.86 1.55 -8.80
C PRO A 36 2.20 2.30 -10.08
N GLN A 37 2.89 1.63 -11.01
CA GLN A 37 3.20 2.22 -12.32
C GLN A 37 1.89 2.60 -13.03
N GLN A 38 1.88 3.74 -13.73
CA GLN A 38 0.68 4.37 -14.31
C GLN A 38 -0.15 3.49 -15.27
N HIS A 39 0.41 2.35 -15.71
CA HIS A 39 -0.25 1.40 -16.61
C HIS A 39 -0.80 0.15 -15.91
N ALA A 40 -0.66 0.03 -14.59
CA ALA A 40 -1.32 -1.01 -13.83
C ALA A 40 -2.81 -0.66 -13.75
N HIS A 41 -3.65 -1.36 -14.53
CA HIS A 41 -5.10 -1.28 -14.41
C HIS A 41 -5.55 -1.87 -13.07
N LEU A 42 -5.35 -1.11 -12.00
CA LEU A 42 -5.81 -1.44 -10.67
C LEU A 42 -7.31 -1.14 -10.56
N PRO A 43 -8.10 -2.04 -9.96
CA PRO A 43 -9.44 -1.70 -9.54
C PRO A 43 -9.42 -0.44 -8.67
N ARG A 44 -10.42 0.44 -8.84
CA ARG A 44 -10.51 1.72 -8.13
C ARG A 44 -10.38 1.56 -6.61
N GLU A 45 -11.00 0.52 -6.06
CA GLU A 45 -10.95 0.21 -4.62
C GLU A 45 -9.52 -0.10 -4.16
N THR A 46 -8.77 -0.86 -4.95
CA THR A 46 -7.36 -1.18 -4.69
C THR A 46 -6.49 0.07 -4.75
N ALA A 47 -6.72 0.97 -5.71
CA ALA A 47 -6.01 2.24 -5.78
C ALA A 47 -6.30 3.15 -4.57
N HIS A 48 -7.56 3.22 -4.12
CA HIS A 48 -7.93 3.95 -2.91
C HIS A 48 -7.26 3.35 -1.66
N LEU A 49 -7.24 2.02 -1.54
CA LEU A 49 -6.63 1.32 -0.42
C LEU A 49 -5.12 1.57 -0.35
N ILE A 50 -4.41 1.54 -1.49
CA ILE A 50 -2.99 1.89 -1.58
C ILE A 50 -2.76 3.33 -1.16
N THR A 51 -3.60 4.26 -1.61
CA THR A 51 -3.50 5.68 -1.25
C THR A 51 -3.64 5.87 0.25
N TYR A 52 -4.63 5.23 0.87
CA TYR A 52 -4.82 5.26 2.32
C TYR A 52 -3.61 4.71 3.07
N CYS A 53 -3.10 3.55 2.66
CA CYS A 53 -1.93 2.92 3.26
C CYS A 53 -0.65 3.77 3.12
N ASN A 54 -0.53 4.54 2.04
CA ASN A 54 0.57 5.49 1.86
C ASN A 54 0.49 6.68 2.82
N PHE A 55 -0.71 7.14 3.17
CA PHE A 55 -0.88 8.21 4.17
C PHE A 55 -0.45 7.77 5.57
N GLU A 56 -0.60 6.49 5.90
CA GLU A 56 -0.19 5.94 7.20
C GLU A 56 1.34 5.84 7.39
N ILE A 57 2.10 6.09 6.33
CA ILE A 57 3.58 6.16 6.38
C ILE A 57 4.04 7.49 6.97
N THR A 58 3.17 8.50 6.99
CA THR A 58 3.49 9.80 7.59
C THR A 58 3.95 9.58 9.03
N PRO A 59 5.13 10.09 9.42
CA PRO A 59 5.68 9.82 10.73
C PRO A 59 4.71 10.27 11.81
N GLN A 60 4.68 9.51 12.90
CA GLN A 60 3.96 9.77 14.14
C GLN A 60 4.48 11.03 14.88
N THR A 61 4.97 12.03 14.13
CA THR A 61 5.68 13.21 14.63
C THR A 61 5.30 14.43 13.78
N ALA A 62 4.06 14.87 13.95
CA ALA A 62 3.70 16.28 13.79
C ALA A 62 2.97 16.72 15.07
N VAL A 63 3.67 16.59 16.19
CA VAL A 63 3.40 17.40 17.39
C VAL A 63 4.60 18.33 17.49
N ALA A 64 4.40 19.57 17.07
CA ALA A 64 5.25 20.72 17.36
C ALA A 64 4.33 21.86 17.79
#